data_AF-A0A2Z4V2E6-F1
#
_entry.id   AF-A0A2Z4V2E6-F1
#
_cell.length_a   1.000
_cell.length_b   1.000
_cell.length_c   1.000
_cell.angle_alpha   90.00
_cell.angle_beta   90.00
_cell.angle_gamma   90.00
#
_symmetry.space_group_name_H-M   'P 1'
#
loop_
_entity.id
_entity.type
_entity.pdbx_description
1 polymer ?
#
loop_
_entity_poly.entity_id
_entity_poly.type
_entity_poly.pdbx_seq_one_letter_code
_entity_poly.pdbx_strand_id
1 'polypeptide(L)' 'MSRRPAWLFEGARIYDPSKDCEAVVQFVGEWNDPRTHRIVPDAVFLRPEGGGAEWVVTDHQALRQADAR' A
#
# COMPACT_ATOMS: atom_id res chain seq x y z
N MET A 1 -3.46 17.42 3.67
CA MET A 1 -3.70 16.24 4.54
C MET A 1 -4.32 15.18 3.66
N SER A 2 -3.54 14.18 3.25
CA SER A 2 -4.08 13.03 2.52
C SER A 2 -5.03 12.30 3.48
N ARG A 3 -6.31 12.27 3.14
CA ARG A 3 -7.34 11.67 4.00
C ARG A 3 -7.32 10.17 3.77
N ARG A 4 -6.29 9.51 4.31
CA ARG A 4 -6.13 8.04 4.20
C ARG A 4 -7.41 7.37 4.70
N PRO A 5 -7.99 6.43 3.93
CA PRO A 5 -9.20 5.74 4.36
C PRO A 5 -8.99 4.97 5.66
N ALA A 6 -10.02 4.89 6.51
CA ALA A 6 -9.94 4.19 7.79
C ALA A 6 -9.65 2.68 7.66
N TRP A 7 -9.97 2.08 6.51
CA TRP A 7 -9.69 0.68 6.21
C TRP A 7 -8.22 0.41 5.86
N LEU A 8 -7.42 1.46 5.61
CA LEU A 8 -6.03 1.33 5.19
C LEU A 8 -5.09 1.59 6.37
N PHE A 9 -4.78 0.52 7.09
CA PHE A 9 -3.91 0.48 8.27
C PHE A 9 -2.98 -0.76 8.21
N GLU A 10 -1.93 -0.79 9.04
CA GLU A 10 -1.01 -1.92 9.11
C GLU A 10 -1.73 -3.22 9.48
N GLY A 11 -1.44 -4.30 8.74
CA GLY A 11 -2.13 -5.58 8.84
C GLY A 11 -3.42 -5.67 8.01
N ALA A 12 -3.90 -4.58 7.42
CA ALA A 12 -5.06 -4.63 6.54
C ALA A 12 -4.75 -5.42 5.25
N ARG A 13 -5.70 -6.26 4.83
CA ARG A 13 -5.69 -6.91 3.52
C ARG A 13 -6.24 -5.95 2.47
N ILE A 14 -5.52 -5.82 1.38
CA ILE A 14 -5.86 -4.95 0.26
C ILE A 14 -5.76 -5.71 -1.06
N TYR A 15 -6.40 -5.18 -2.08
CA TYR A 15 -6.19 -5.56 -3.46
C TYR A 15 -5.60 -4.37 -4.23
N ASP A 16 -4.49 -4.62 -4.94
CA ASP A 16 -3.83 -3.66 -5.82
C ASP A 16 -4.18 -3.97 -7.28
N PRO A 17 -5.09 -3.19 -7.92
CA PRO A 17 -5.49 -3.42 -9.31
C PRO A 17 -4.36 -3.24 -10.32
N SER A 18 -3.29 -2.50 -9.97
CA SER A 18 -2.15 -2.29 -10.89
C SER A 18 -1.28 -3.54 -11.05
N LYS A 19 -1.36 -4.44 -10.06
CA LYS A 19 -0.62 -5.71 -10.00
C LYS A 19 -1.52 -6.94 -10.07
N ASP A 20 -2.84 -6.74 -10.07
CA ASP A 20 -3.84 -7.79 -9.97
C ASP A 20 -3.53 -8.76 -8.82
N CYS A 21 -3.23 -8.20 -7.64
CA CYS A 21 -2.67 -8.96 -6.53
C CYS A 21 -3.21 -8.48 -5.18
N GLU A 22 -3.52 -9.44 -4.31
CA GLU A 22 -3.82 -9.19 -2.90
C GLU A 22 -2.54 -9.13 -2.06
N ALA A 23 -2.52 -8.22 -1.10
CA ALA A 23 -1.38 -8.00 -0.22
C ALA A 23 -1.84 -7.55 1.17
N VAL A 24 -0.92 -7.65 2.12
CA VAL A 24 -1.07 -7.08 3.46
C VAL A 24 -0.25 -5.80 3.54
N VAL A 25 -0.84 -4.79 4.16
CA VAL A 25 -0.14 -3.55 4.52
C VAL A 25 0.86 -3.84 5.63
N GLN A 26 2.15 -3.70 5.34
CA GLN A 26 3.21 -3.89 6.31
C GLN A 26 3.47 -2.63 7.13
N PHE A 27 3.41 -1.47 6.47
CA PHE A 27 3.71 -0.18 7.08
C PHE A 27 3.04 0.94 6.28
N VAL A 28 2.63 2.02 6.95
CA VAL A 28 2.22 3.25 6.28
C VAL A 28 2.94 4.46 6.86
N GLY A 29 3.69 5.18 6.04
CA GLY A 29 4.40 6.35 6.49
C GLY A 29 5.30 6.96 5.43
N GLU A 30 6.24 7.77 5.91
CA GLU A 30 7.12 8.53 5.04
C GLU A 30 8.06 7.62 4.24
N TRP A 31 8.14 7.87 2.95
CA TRP A 31 9.06 7.20 2.05
C TRP A 31 9.75 8.20 1.14
N ASN A 32 11.07 8.09 1.03
CA ASN A 32 11.85 8.83 0.05
C ASN A 32 11.94 7.99 -1.23
N ASP A 33 11.22 8.41 -2.27
CA ASP A 33 11.24 7.73 -3.56
C ASP A 33 12.64 7.86 -4.18
N PRO A 34 13.41 6.77 -4.35
CA PRO A 34 14.78 6.84 -4.84
C PRO A 34 14.87 7.26 -6.31
N ARG A 35 13.77 7.20 -7.08
CA ARG A 35 13.74 7.59 -8.49
C ARG A 35 13.52 9.09 -8.66
N THR A 36 12.66 9.66 -7.82
CA THR A 36 12.24 11.06 -7.95
C THR A 36 12.86 11.96 -6.87
N HIS A 37 13.50 11.37 -5.86
CA HIS A 37 14.02 12.04 -4.66
C HIS A 37 12.96 12.88 -3.92
N ARG A 38 11.69 12.47 -4.02
CA ARG A 38 10.57 13.13 -3.35
C ARG A 38 10.18 12.36 -2.10
N ILE A 39 9.83 13.11 -1.08
CA ILE A 39 9.27 12.57 0.15
C ILE A 39 7.76 12.38 -0.05
N VAL A 40 7.30 11.15 0.14
CA VAL A 40 5.89 10.74 0.12
C VAL A 40 5.48 10.41 1.55
N PRO A 41 4.70 11.27 2.24
CA PRO A 41 4.44 11.12 3.68
C PRO A 41 3.53 9.93 4.04
N ASP A 42 2.70 9.46 3.10
CA ASP A 42 1.70 8.41 3.33
C ASP A 42 1.88 7.23 2.36
N ALA A 43 3.14 6.82 2.14
CA ALA A 43 3.44 5.68 1.29
C ALA A 43 3.01 4.37 1.98
N VAL A 44 2.45 3.45 1.19
CA VAL A 44 1.92 2.17 1.67
C VAL A 44 2.87 1.06 1.26
N PHE A 45 3.43 0.36 2.23
CA PHE A 45 4.33 -0.77 2.00
C PHE A 45 3.53 -2.05 2.03
N LEU A 46 3.62 -2.84 0.97
CA LEU A 46 2.77 -4.00 0.72
C LEU A 46 3.60 -5.27 0.58
N ARG A 47 3.10 -6.34 1.18
CA ARG A 47 3.64 -7.69 1.05
C ARG A 47 2.56 -8.66 0.54
N PRO A 48 2.82 -9.42 -0.53
CA PRO A 48 1.86 -10.41 -1.03
C PRO A 48 1.70 -11.57 -0.04
N GLU A 49 0.48 -12.08 0.10
CA GLU A 49 0.13 -13.11 1.11
C GLU A 49 0.87 -14.44 0.90
N GLY A 50 1.06 -14.85 -0.35
CA GLY A 50 1.77 -16.09 -0.71
C GLY A 50 3.30 -16.00 -0.63
N GLY A 51 3.84 -14.87 -0.14
CA GLY A 51 5.25 -14.53 -0.33
C GLY A 51 5.54 -14.01 -1.74
N GLY A 52 6.64 -13.28 -1.90
CA GLY A 52 6.99 -12.63 -3.15
C GLY A 52 7.70 -11.30 -2.95
N ALA A 53 7.85 -10.55 -4.04
CA ALA A 53 8.45 -9.23 -4.00
C ALA A 53 7.49 -8.24 -3.33
N GLU A 54 8.01 -7.50 -2.35
CA GLU A 54 7.32 -6.38 -1.71
C GLU A 54 7.32 -5.15 -2.62
N TRP A 55 6.35 -4.26 -2.45
CA TRP A 55 6.31 -3.00 -3.20
C TRP A 55 5.72 -1.86 -2.39
N VAL A 56 5.94 -0.65 -2.88
CA VAL A 56 5.46 0.60 -2.28
C VAL A 56 4.45 1.25 -3.22
N VAL A 57 3.31 1.67 -2.67
CA VAL A 57 2.30 2.45 -3.36
C VAL A 57 2.30 3.87 -2.81
N THR A 58 2.52 4.84 -3.68
CA THR A 58 2.57 6.27 -3.34
C THR A 58 1.22 6.97 -3.48
N ASP A 59 0.30 6.38 -4.24
CA ASP A 59 -1.09 6.83 -4.36
C ASP A 59 -2.03 5.75 -3.85
N HIS A 60 -2.41 5.88 -2.58
CA HIS A 60 -3.30 4.93 -1.92
C HIS A 60 -4.73 4.92 -2.48
N GLN A 61 -5.13 5.89 -3.31
CA GLN A 61 -6.48 5.92 -3.90
C GLN A 61 -6.68 4.82 -4.94
N ALA A 62 -5.58 4.27 -5.48
CA ALA A 62 -5.62 3.14 -6.39
C ALA A 62 -5.94 1.80 -5.69
N LEU A 63 -5.72 1.72 -4.37
CA LEU A 63 -5.93 0.50 -3.60
C LEU A 63 -7.41 0.27 -3.30
N ARG A 64 -7.80 -1.00 -3.21
CA ARG A 64 -9.12 -1.43 -2.78
C ARG A 64 -9.00 -2.26 -1.51
N GLN A 65 -10.01 -2.18 -0.65
CA GLN A 65 -10.15 -3.14 0.44
C GLN A 65 -10.34 -4.54 -0.17
N ALA A 66 -9.55 -5.52 0.26
CA ALA A 66 -9.82 -6.90 -0.12
C ALA A 66 -11.13 -7.33 0.55
N ASP A 67 -12.05 -7.91 -0.20
CA ASP A 67 -13.30 -8.41 0.38
C ASP A 67 -13.00 -9.46 1.46
N ALA A 68 -13.70 -9.35 2.59
CA ALA A 68 -13.75 -10.44 3.57
C ALA A 68 -14.54 -11.58 2.92
N ARG A 69 -13.84 -12.56 2.35
CA ARG A 69 -14.43 -13.85 2.01
C ARG A 69 -15.02 -14.53 3.24
#